data_AF-A0A966D615-F1
#
_entry.id   AF-A0A966D615-F1
#
_cell.length_a   1.000
_cell.length_b   1.000
_cell.length_c   1.000
_cell.angle_alpha   90.00
_cell.angle_beta   90.00
_cell.angle_gamma   90.00
#
_symmetry.space_group_name_H-M   'P 1'
#
loop_
_entity.id
_entity.type
_entity.pdbx_description
1 polymer ?
#
loop_
_entity_poly.entity_id
_entity_poly.type
_entity_poly.pdbx_seq_one_letter_code
_entity_poly.pdbx_strand_id
1 'polypeptide(L)'
;MENKELNDLFDNFKNQVEEIAKHSDKVKKLDFTCTLLNGTGFIFNYDINKFNKKTINYKPATVFNAVVDIISAAISIIFLIMFLTDQVSLIEKNTVINLFITTLLSFSIVFFVLRSVYHLFHASSNVRNPLFRVSEGIKLLILLNINTLVSIIYKINNITLVIFLSFIVCSLALLCMGIGTKVSFKIEMFITSLLPFFMLVSSTQLAFISSCILLSISSFIYIIMDGKEAKTNSIFFLLGLSLFVLGIYSLL
;
A
#
# COMPACT_ATOMS: atom_id res chain seq x y z
N MET A 1 -57.74 -12.64 -30.51
CA MET A 1 -58.06 -12.65 -29.07
C MET A 1 -56.80 -12.54 -28.22
N GLU A 2 -55.69 -13.19 -28.59
CA GLU A 2 -54.41 -13.16 -27.83
C GLU A 2 -53.81 -11.77 -27.52
N ASN A 3 -53.89 -10.79 -28.44
CA ASN A 3 -53.26 -9.49 -28.21
C ASN A 3 -53.94 -8.64 -27.11
N LYS A 4 -55.23 -8.85 -26.85
CA LYS A 4 -55.94 -8.06 -25.83
C LYS A 4 -55.59 -8.54 -24.42
N GLU A 5 -55.60 -9.85 -24.22
CA GLU A 5 -55.22 -10.48 -22.96
C GLU A 5 -53.74 -10.23 -22.62
N LEU A 6 -52.87 -10.21 -23.62
CA LEU A 6 -51.46 -9.88 -23.45
C LEU A 6 -51.27 -8.42 -23.01
N ASN A 7 -51.97 -7.47 -23.65
CA ASN A 7 -51.88 -6.06 -23.28
C ASN A 7 -52.42 -5.82 -21.87
N ASP A 8 -53.56 -6.43 -21.52
CA ASP A 8 -54.14 -6.33 -20.18
C ASP A 8 -53.20 -6.91 -19.09
N LEU A 9 -52.44 -7.97 -19.41
CA LEU A 9 -51.44 -8.55 -18.51
C LEU A 9 -50.26 -7.59 -18.27
N PHE A 10 -49.74 -6.96 -19.32
CA PHE A 10 -48.62 -6.00 -19.20
C PHE A 10 -49.03 -4.69 -18.55
N ASP A 11 -50.26 -4.23 -18.76
CA ASP A 11 -50.81 -3.05 -18.07
C ASP A 11 -50.96 -3.31 -16.57
N ASN A 12 -51.43 -4.50 -16.18
CA ASN A 12 -51.47 -4.91 -14.77
C ASN A 12 -50.07 -4.99 -14.15
N PHE A 13 -49.11 -5.58 -14.87
CA PHE A 13 -47.72 -5.63 -14.42
C PHE A 13 -47.13 -4.23 -14.23
N LYS A 14 -47.37 -3.30 -15.17
CA LYS A 14 -46.95 -1.91 -15.05
C LYS A 14 -47.51 -1.24 -13.80
N ASN A 15 -48.81 -1.41 -13.53
CA ASN A 15 -49.44 -0.84 -12.33
C ASN A 15 -48.81 -1.38 -11.04
N GLN A 16 -48.50 -2.68 -10.98
CA GLN A 16 -47.79 -3.28 -9.84
C GLN A 16 -46.39 -2.70 -9.66
N VAL A 17 -45.64 -2.47 -10.74
CA VAL A 17 -44.31 -1.84 -10.68
C VAL A 17 -44.40 -0.40 -10.20
N GLU A 18 -45.40 0.36 -10.66
CA GLU A 18 -45.64 1.74 -10.20
C GLU A 18 -46.02 1.78 -8.70
N GLU A 19 -46.80 0.81 -8.23
CA GLU A 19 -47.17 0.70 -6.82
C GLU A 19 -45.97 0.36 -5.94
N ILE A 20 -45.08 -0.54 -6.39
CA ILE A 20 -43.81 -0.85 -5.74
C ILE A 20 -42.93 0.41 -5.67
N ALA A 21 -42.87 1.21 -6.73
CA ALA A 21 -42.10 2.45 -6.75
C ALA A 21 -42.66 3.49 -5.76
N LYS A 22 -43.99 3.65 -5.70
CA LYS A 22 -44.67 4.56 -4.75
C LYS A 22 -44.45 4.17 -3.28
N HIS A 23 -44.27 2.88 -3.00
CA HIS A 23 -44.07 2.34 -1.66
C HIS A 23 -42.66 1.78 -1.45
N SER A 24 -41.66 2.37 -2.11
CA SER A 24 -40.28 1.89 -2.10
C SER A 24 -39.68 1.78 -0.70
N ASP A 25 -40.11 2.61 0.25
CA ASP A 25 -39.74 2.57 1.68
C ASP A 25 -40.23 1.31 2.41
N LYS A 26 -41.26 0.64 1.88
CA LYS A 26 -41.87 -0.58 2.45
C LYS A 26 -41.39 -1.86 1.77
N VAL A 27 -40.59 -1.76 0.70
CA VAL A 27 -40.11 -2.91 -0.05
C VAL A 27 -38.98 -3.59 0.73
N LYS A 28 -39.17 -4.85 1.14
CA LYS A 28 -38.13 -5.64 1.82
C LYS A 28 -37.18 -6.33 0.85
N LYS A 29 -37.71 -6.86 -0.25
CA LYS A 29 -36.97 -7.60 -1.28
C LYS A 29 -37.75 -7.52 -2.59
N LEU A 30 -37.07 -7.32 -3.71
CA LEU A 30 -37.64 -7.32 -5.05
C LEU A 30 -36.66 -8.03 -5.99
N ASP A 31 -37.06 -9.15 -6.56
CA ASP A 31 -36.31 -9.86 -7.60
C ASP A 31 -37.15 -9.85 -8.87
N PHE A 32 -36.63 -9.25 -9.94
CA PHE A 32 -37.27 -9.15 -11.24
C PHE A 32 -36.32 -9.63 -12.32
N THR A 33 -36.78 -10.58 -13.12
CA THR A 33 -36.05 -11.13 -14.26
C THR A 33 -36.97 -11.12 -15.46
N CYS A 34 -36.52 -10.49 -16.54
CA CYS A 34 -37.20 -10.50 -17.83
C CYS A 34 -36.21 -10.96 -18.90
N THR A 35 -36.68 -11.81 -19.81
CA THR A 35 -35.92 -12.26 -20.97
C THR A 35 -36.76 -12.00 -22.21
N LEU A 36 -36.21 -11.22 -23.14
CA LEU A 36 -36.82 -10.92 -24.42
C LEU A 36 -36.59 -12.07 -25.40
N LEU A 37 -37.44 -12.18 -26.41
CA LEU A 37 -37.38 -13.26 -27.42
C LEU A 37 -36.07 -13.29 -28.21
N ASN A 38 -35.36 -12.16 -28.30
CA ASN A 38 -34.03 -12.06 -28.93
C ASN A 38 -32.88 -12.49 -27.98
N GLY A 39 -33.19 -12.98 -26.78
CA GLY A 39 -32.22 -13.46 -25.80
C GLY A 39 -31.61 -12.40 -24.90
N THR A 40 -31.94 -11.10 -25.07
CA THR A 40 -31.50 -10.08 -24.13
C THR A 40 -32.38 -10.09 -22.88
N GLY A 41 -31.81 -9.78 -21.71
CA GLY A 41 -32.55 -9.85 -20.46
C GLY A 41 -32.22 -8.70 -19.51
N PHE A 42 -33.19 -8.40 -18.65
CA PHE A 42 -33.08 -7.42 -17.57
C PHE A 42 -33.21 -8.15 -16.24
N ILE A 43 -32.25 -7.92 -15.35
CA ILE A 43 -32.27 -8.48 -14.00
C ILE A 43 -32.19 -7.32 -13.02
N PHE A 44 -33.20 -7.17 -12.18
CA PHE A 44 -33.23 -6.21 -11.09
C PHE A 44 -33.40 -6.96 -9.76
N ASN A 45 -32.40 -6.85 -8.89
CA ASN A 45 -32.42 -7.49 -7.57
C ASN A 45 -32.18 -6.46 -6.49
N TYR A 46 -33.16 -6.27 -5.61
CA TYR A 46 -33.12 -5.39 -4.46
C TYR A 46 -33.43 -6.19 -3.18
N ASP A 47 -32.66 -5.94 -2.13
CA ASP A 47 -32.82 -6.55 -0.82
C ASP A 47 -32.42 -5.51 0.22
N ILE A 48 -33.36 -5.10 1.07
CA ILE A 48 -33.16 -4.03 2.06
C ILE A 48 -32.01 -4.37 3.02
N ASN A 49 -31.79 -5.65 3.35
CA ASN A 49 -30.70 -6.07 4.22
C ASN A 49 -29.35 -5.95 3.52
N LYS A 50 -29.29 -6.22 2.22
CA LYS A 50 -28.06 -6.01 1.42
C LYS A 50 -27.81 -4.53 1.16
N PHE A 51 -28.88 -3.75 0.92
CA PHE A 51 -28.80 -2.31 0.68
C PHE A 51 -28.35 -1.56 1.93
N ASN A 52 -28.98 -1.80 3.08
CA ASN A 52 -28.60 -1.20 4.36
C ASN A 52 -27.21 -1.63 4.85
N LYS A 53 -26.79 -2.88 4.54
CA LYS A 53 -25.40 -3.31 4.77
C LYS A 53 -24.39 -2.56 3.89
N LYS A 54 -24.77 -2.17 2.67
CA LYS A 54 -23.91 -1.40 1.76
C LYS A 54 -23.83 0.08 2.13
N THR A 55 -24.87 0.66 2.73
CA THR A 55 -24.93 2.11 3.00
C THR A 55 -24.37 2.55 4.35
N ILE A 56 -24.21 1.68 5.36
CA ILE A 56 -23.97 2.17 6.74
C ILE A 56 -22.70 1.64 7.43
N ASN A 57 -22.04 0.57 6.99
CA ASN A 57 -20.91 0.02 7.76
C ASN A 57 -19.59 0.02 6.99
N TYR A 58 -18.99 1.21 6.87
CA TYR A 58 -17.57 1.29 6.56
C TYR A 58 -16.75 0.63 7.67
N LYS A 59 -16.07 -0.46 7.34
CA LYS A 59 -15.20 -1.24 8.22
C LYS A 59 -13.83 -1.27 7.56
N PRO A 60 -12.91 -0.39 7.98
CA PRO A 60 -11.56 -0.38 7.44
C PRO A 60 -10.92 -1.76 7.61
N ALA A 61 -9.99 -2.11 6.73
CA ALA A 61 -9.29 -3.39 6.85
C ALA A 61 -8.59 -3.51 8.21
N THR A 62 -7.93 -2.43 8.66
CA THR A 62 -7.22 -2.38 9.95
C THR A 62 -7.00 -0.92 10.40
N VAL A 63 -7.80 -0.40 11.35
CA VAL A 63 -7.61 0.96 11.90
C VAL A 63 -6.24 1.14 12.55
N PHE A 64 -5.81 0.14 13.33
CA PHE A 64 -4.55 0.22 14.07
C PHE A 64 -3.34 0.45 13.14
N ASN A 65 -3.24 -0.31 12.04
CA ASN A 65 -2.17 -0.14 11.07
C ASN A 65 -2.20 1.25 10.43
N ALA A 66 -3.40 1.74 10.09
CA ALA A 66 -3.53 3.08 9.54
C ALA A 66 -3.03 4.16 10.50
N VAL A 67 -3.35 4.05 11.80
CA VAL A 67 -2.85 4.96 12.83
C VAL A 67 -1.33 4.89 12.95
N VAL A 68 -0.75 3.69 12.96
CA VAL A 68 0.71 3.49 12.97
C VAL A 68 1.35 4.16 11.76
N ASP A 69 0.80 4.00 10.57
CA ASP A 69 1.33 4.61 9.35
C ASP A 69 1.24 6.14 9.39
N ILE A 70 0.14 6.71 9.90
CA ILE A 70 -0.01 8.16 10.07
C ILE A 70 1.06 8.70 11.02
N ILE A 71 1.27 8.04 12.16
CA ILE A 71 2.33 8.41 13.12
C ILE A 71 3.71 8.30 12.45
N SER A 72 3.93 7.25 11.66
CA SER A 72 5.19 7.02 10.95
C SER A 72 5.46 8.11 9.90
N ALA A 73 4.43 8.57 9.19
CA ALA A 73 4.52 9.71 8.28
C ALA A 73 4.88 11.00 9.04
N ALA A 74 4.24 11.25 10.18
CA ALA A 74 4.54 12.41 11.02
C ALA A 74 5.99 12.40 11.54
N ILE A 75 6.50 11.24 11.99
CA ILE A 75 7.91 11.08 12.40
C ILE A 75 8.85 11.32 11.22
N SER A 76 8.52 10.82 10.02
CA SER A 76 9.32 11.06 8.81
C SER A 76 9.37 12.54 8.44
N ILE A 77 8.26 13.27 8.61
CA ILE A 77 8.20 14.73 8.44
C ILE A 77 9.09 15.44 9.47
N ILE A 78 9.05 15.02 10.75
CA ILE A 78 9.90 15.59 11.80
C ILE A 78 11.37 15.42 11.43
N PHE A 79 11.80 14.22 11.02
CA PHE A 79 13.17 14.01 10.55
C PHE A 79 13.54 14.88 9.35
N LEU A 80 12.62 15.02 8.39
CA LEU A 80 12.86 15.87 7.22
C LEU A 80 13.05 17.33 7.62
N ILE A 81 12.21 17.85 8.52
CA ILE A 81 12.32 19.21 9.04
C ILE A 81 13.65 19.38 9.77
N MET A 82 14.03 18.45 10.66
CA MET A 82 15.31 18.49 11.38
C MET A 82 16.50 18.62 10.42
N PHE A 83 16.55 17.79 9.36
CA PHE A 83 17.62 17.87 8.36
C PHE A 83 17.60 19.19 7.58
N LEU A 84 16.43 19.69 7.20
CA LEU A 84 16.32 20.95 6.46
C LEU A 84 16.70 22.15 7.32
N THR A 85 16.32 22.18 8.60
CA THR A 85 16.67 23.28 9.51
C THR A 85 18.16 23.31 9.83
N ASP A 86 18.78 22.14 10.05
CA ASP A 86 20.22 22.07 10.31
C ASP A 86 21.04 22.40 9.06
N GLN A 87 20.54 22.10 7.85
CA GLN A 87 21.18 22.48 6.60
C GLN A 87 21.28 23.99 6.38
N VAL A 88 20.32 24.78 6.86
CA VAL A 88 20.39 26.26 6.80
C VAL A 88 21.59 26.80 7.59
N SER A 89 22.09 26.03 8.57
CA SER A 89 23.26 26.41 9.38
C SER A 89 24.61 25.87 8.86
N LEU A 90 24.60 24.89 7.94
CA LEU A 90 25.78 24.11 7.51
C LEU A 90 25.94 24.06 5.97
N ILE A 91 25.75 25.20 5.31
CA ILE A 91 25.59 25.40 3.84
C ILE A 91 26.69 24.75 2.95
N GLU A 92 27.80 24.25 3.48
CA GLU A 92 28.91 23.74 2.66
C GLU A 92 29.12 22.21 2.65
N LYS A 93 28.39 21.41 3.43
CA LYS A 93 28.63 19.95 3.49
C LYS A 93 27.72 19.15 2.55
N ASN A 94 28.27 18.77 1.39
CA ASN A 94 27.84 17.71 0.46
C ASN A 94 26.36 17.75 -0.01
N THR A 95 26.09 18.59 -1.01
CA THR A 95 24.80 18.70 -1.74
C THR A 95 24.22 17.34 -2.17
N VAL A 96 25.07 16.40 -2.57
CA VAL A 96 24.64 15.05 -3.00
C VAL A 96 24.03 14.27 -1.84
N ILE A 97 24.69 14.23 -0.68
CA ILE A 97 24.20 13.49 0.52
C ILE A 97 22.86 14.09 0.96
N ASN A 98 22.77 15.41 0.99
CA ASN A 98 21.54 16.13 1.36
C ASN A 98 20.39 15.81 0.40
N LEU A 99 20.65 15.72 -0.90
CA LEU A 99 19.65 15.32 -1.90
C LEU A 99 19.13 13.90 -1.64
N PHE A 100 20.02 12.94 -1.37
CA PHE A 100 19.63 11.55 -1.08
C PHE A 100 18.82 11.45 0.22
N ILE A 101 19.21 12.14 1.29
CA ILE A 101 18.45 12.18 2.56
C ILE A 101 17.06 12.78 2.36
N THR A 102 16.96 13.93 1.70
CA THR A 102 15.68 14.60 1.42
C THR A 102 14.77 13.71 0.58
N THR A 103 15.33 13.05 -0.45
CA THR A 103 14.59 12.12 -1.31
C THR A 103 14.12 10.90 -0.53
N LEU A 104 14.98 10.32 0.31
CA LEU A 104 14.68 9.18 1.17
C LEU A 104 13.49 9.46 2.10
N LEU A 105 13.54 10.59 2.82
CA LEU A 105 12.49 10.98 3.76
C LEU A 105 11.21 11.36 3.03
N SER A 106 11.29 12.03 1.89
CA SER A 106 10.13 12.34 1.04
C SER A 106 9.42 11.06 0.58
N PHE A 107 10.16 10.07 0.08
CA PHE A 107 9.57 8.78 -0.30
C PHE A 107 9.01 8.03 0.91
N SER A 108 9.65 8.11 2.08
CA SER A 108 9.14 7.51 3.31
C SER A 108 7.79 8.09 3.73
N ILE A 109 7.61 9.41 3.61
CA ILE A 109 6.32 10.08 3.86
C ILE A 109 5.26 9.55 2.89
N VAL A 110 5.55 9.53 1.59
CA VAL A 110 4.59 9.03 0.58
C VAL A 110 4.24 7.56 0.82
N PHE A 111 5.24 6.73 1.15
CA PHE A 111 5.05 5.33 1.51
C PHE A 111 4.02 5.17 2.64
N PHE A 112 4.26 5.84 3.78
CA PHE A 112 3.38 5.75 4.93
C PHE A 112 1.99 6.35 4.67
N VAL A 113 1.89 7.44 3.91
CA VAL A 113 0.58 8.01 3.51
C VAL A 113 -0.21 7.01 2.68
N LEU A 114 0.38 6.45 1.62
CA LEU A 114 -0.29 5.44 0.78
C LEU A 114 -0.67 4.20 1.59
N ARG A 115 0.19 3.78 2.51
CA ARG A 115 -0.04 2.65 3.41
C ARG A 115 -1.21 2.90 4.36
N SER A 116 -1.28 4.09 4.93
CA SER A 116 -2.39 4.49 5.80
C SER A 116 -3.72 4.47 5.04
N VAL A 117 -3.74 5.01 3.82
CA VAL A 117 -4.92 5.04 2.94
C VAL A 117 -5.33 3.61 2.57
N TYR A 118 -4.36 2.75 2.26
CA TYR A 118 -4.59 1.33 2.00
C TYR A 118 -5.29 0.60 3.16
N HIS A 119 -4.85 0.83 4.40
CA HIS A 119 -5.47 0.24 5.60
C HIS A 119 -6.80 0.91 5.96
N LEU A 120 -6.92 2.18 5.57
CA LEU A 120 -8.13 2.96 5.32
C LEU A 120 -9.19 2.09 4.68
N PHE A 121 -8.95 1.71 3.43
CA PHE A 121 -9.94 1.06 2.57
C PHE A 121 -10.45 -0.27 3.10
N HIS A 122 -11.72 -0.54 2.80
CA HIS A 122 -12.31 -1.86 2.98
C HIS A 122 -11.50 -2.97 2.29
N ALA A 123 -11.46 -4.14 2.93
CA ALA A 123 -10.76 -5.31 2.39
C ALA A 123 -11.26 -5.74 0.99
N SER A 124 -12.52 -5.47 0.66
CA SER A 124 -13.14 -5.78 -0.64
C SER A 124 -13.00 -4.66 -1.68
N SER A 125 -12.32 -3.54 -1.37
CA SER A 125 -12.17 -2.43 -2.30
C SER A 125 -11.19 -2.75 -3.43
N ASN A 126 -11.57 -2.50 -4.68
CA ASN A 126 -10.69 -2.65 -5.84
C ASN A 126 -9.47 -1.69 -5.81
N VAL A 127 -9.58 -0.57 -5.07
CA VAL A 127 -8.52 0.43 -4.93
C VAL A 127 -7.38 -0.07 -4.01
N ARG A 128 -7.66 -1.07 -3.18
CA ARG A 128 -6.73 -1.57 -2.16
C ARG A 128 -5.49 -2.22 -2.80
N ASN A 129 -5.65 -3.02 -3.85
CA ASN A 129 -4.52 -3.69 -4.51
C ASN A 129 -3.54 -2.71 -5.21
N PRO A 130 -4.01 -1.72 -6.00
CA PRO A 130 -3.12 -0.68 -6.53
C PRO A 130 -2.35 0.09 -5.45
N LEU A 131 -3.02 0.53 -4.38
CA LEU A 131 -2.36 1.27 -3.29
C LEU A 131 -1.27 0.44 -2.62
N PHE A 132 -1.55 -0.84 -2.37
CA PHE A 132 -0.58 -1.77 -1.84
C PHE A 132 0.65 -1.86 -2.75
N ARG A 133 0.46 -2.16 -4.04
CA ARG A 133 1.57 -2.34 -4.99
C ARG A 133 2.40 -1.07 -5.16
N VAL A 134 1.76 0.08 -5.26
CA VAL A 134 2.47 1.37 -5.34
C VAL A 134 3.26 1.62 -4.06
N SER A 135 2.68 1.35 -2.87
CA SER A 135 3.41 1.49 -1.61
C SER A 135 4.63 0.57 -1.55
N GLU A 136 4.51 -0.68 -1.97
CA GLU A 136 5.64 -1.62 -2.02
C GLU A 136 6.71 -1.19 -3.04
N GLY A 137 6.32 -0.65 -4.19
CA GLY A 137 7.25 -0.06 -5.15
C GLY A 137 8.05 1.12 -4.56
N ILE A 138 7.38 2.00 -3.82
CA ILE A 138 8.06 3.11 -3.12
C ILE A 138 9.00 2.57 -2.04
N LYS A 139 8.60 1.52 -1.31
CA LYS A 139 9.47 0.87 -0.32
C LYS A 139 10.78 0.37 -0.94
N LEU A 140 10.73 -0.23 -2.13
CA LEU A 140 11.93 -0.64 -2.86
C LEU A 140 12.84 0.55 -3.19
N LEU A 141 12.27 1.69 -3.60
CA LEU A 141 13.02 2.91 -3.85
C LEU A 141 13.67 3.46 -2.57
N ILE A 142 12.97 3.43 -1.44
CA ILE A 142 13.52 3.82 -0.13
C ILE A 142 14.72 2.94 0.23
N LEU A 143 14.59 1.62 0.11
CA LEU A 143 15.67 0.68 0.44
C LEU A 143 16.89 0.82 -0.49
N LEU A 144 16.67 1.02 -1.79
CA LEU A 144 17.73 1.36 -2.75
C LEU A 144 18.47 2.65 -2.34
N ASN A 145 17.71 3.67 -1.91
CA ASN A 145 18.25 4.95 -1.49
C ASN A 145 19.08 4.82 -0.20
N ILE A 146 18.60 4.03 0.77
CA ILE A 146 19.34 3.66 2.00
C ILE A 146 20.69 3.03 1.65
N ASN A 147 20.70 1.99 0.81
CA ASN A 147 21.92 1.29 0.43
C ASN A 147 22.93 2.25 -0.25
N THR A 148 22.42 3.07 -1.17
CA THR A 148 23.24 4.06 -1.89
C THR A 148 23.84 5.10 -0.94
N LEU A 149 23.04 5.61 0.00
CA LEU A 149 23.46 6.64 0.96
C LEU A 149 24.56 6.13 1.89
N VAL A 150 24.44 4.91 2.43
CA VAL A 150 25.50 4.31 3.26
C VAL A 150 26.79 4.13 2.46
N SER A 151 26.70 3.68 1.21
CA SER A 151 27.87 3.53 0.36
C SER A 151 28.58 4.85 0.06
N ILE A 152 27.82 5.93 -0.21
CA ILE A 152 28.38 7.27 -0.42
C ILE A 152 29.14 7.74 0.82
N ILE A 153 28.56 7.56 2.01
CA ILE A 153 29.12 8.07 3.27
C ILE A 153 30.35 7.28 3.72
N TYR A 154 30.32 5.95 3.63
CA TYR A 154 31.34 5.10 4.28
C TYR A 154 32.39 4.50 3.35
N LYS A 155 31.99 4.05 2.16
CA LYS A 155 32.89 3.32 1.24
C LYS A 155 32.50 3.61 -0.19
N ILE A 156 32.86 4.80 -0.66
CA ILE A 156 32.55 5.24 -2.02
C ILE A 156 33.12 4.28 -3.09
N ASN A 157 34.23 3.59 -2.81
CA ASN A 157 34.80 2.59 -3.71
C ASN A 157 33.86 1.40 -4.01
N ASN A 158 32.93 1.09 -3.10
CA ASN A 158 31.96 0.03 -3.26
C ASN A 158 30.61 0.52 -3.84
N ILE A 159 30.46 1.82 -4.10
CA ILE A 159 29.18 2.43 -4.48
C ILE A 159 28.58 1.78 -5.73
N THR A 160 29.40 1.57 -6.75
CA THR A 160 28.99 0.96 -8.01
C THR A 160 28.43 -0.44 -7.78
N LEU A 161 29.15 -1.26 -7.01
CA LEU A 161 28.73 -2.62 -6.68
C LEU A 161 27.41 -2.63 -5.90
N VAL A 162 27.28 -1.80 -4.86
CA VAL A 162 26.07 -1.74 -4.03
C VAL A 162 24.87 -1.23 -4.82
N ILE A 163 25.06 -0.20 -5.66
CA ILE A 163 24.02 0.33 -6.54
C ILE A 163 23.55 -0.75 -7.53
N PHE A 164 24.47 -1.38 -8.27
CA PHE A 164 24.09 -2.39 -9.27
C PHE A 164 23.39 -3.59 -8.66
N LEU A 165 23.91 -4.12 -7.54
CA LEU A 165 23.24 -5.23 -6.83
C LEU A 165 21.85 -4.82 -6.33
N SER A 166 21.72 -3.63 -5.73
CA SER A 166 20.44 -3.12 -5.26
C SER A 166 19.45 -2.95 -6.41
N PHE A 167 19.88 -2.41 -7.56
CA PHE A 167 19.03 -2.26 -8.75
C PHE A 167 18.58 -3.60 -9.34
N ILE A 168 19.47 -4.60 -9.40
CA ILE A 168 19.12 -5.94 -9.88
C ILE A 168 18.04 -6.55 -8.97
N VAL A 169 18.23 -6.48 -7.65
CA VAL A 169 17.28 -7.00 -6.67
C VAL A 169 15.94 -6.24 -6.72
N CYS A 170 15.96 -4.91 -6.82
CA CYS A 170 14.74 -4.11 -7.00
C CYS A 170 14.02 -4.46 -8.30
N SER A 171 14.75 -4.63 -9.41
CA SER A 171 14.16 -4.98 -10.71
C SER A 171 13.51 -6.36 -10.67
N LEU A 172 14.14 -7.32 -9.99
CA LEU A 172 13.58 -8.66 -9.80
C LEU A 172 12.31 -8.62 -8.93
N ALA A 173 12.31 -7.82 -7.85
CA ALA A 173 11.13 -7.63 -7.02
C ALA A 173 9.98 -6.98 -7.80
N LEU A 174 10.24 -5.93 -8.59
CA LEU A 174 9.24 -5.27 -9.44
C LEU A 174 8.71 -6.21 -10.53
N LEU A 175 9.55 -7.06 -11.11
CA LEU A 175 9.13 -8.10 -12.06
C LEU A 175 8.15 -9.08 -11.39
N CYS A 176 8.49 -9.57 -10.18
CA CYS A 176 7.62 -10.46 -9.42
C CYS A 176 6.28 -9.80 -9.03
N MET A 177 6.30 -8.50 -8.70
CA MET A 177 5.10 -7.71 -8.45
C MET A 177 4.21 -7.60 -9.71
N GLY A 178 4.83 -7.43 -10.89
CA GLY A 178 4.16 -7.34 -12.18
C GLY A 178 3.42 -8.62 -12.59
N ILE A 179 3.95 -9.80 -12.24
CA ILE A 179 3.33 -11.12 -12.52
C ILE A 179 1.97 -11.27 -11.81
N GLY A 180 1.83 -10.72 -10.61
CA GLY A 180 0.54 -10.65 -9.91
C GLY A 180 -0.02 -11.98 -9.38
N THR A 181 0.81 -13.01 -9.20
CA THR A 181 0.40 -14.30 -8.60
C THR A 181 0.74 -14.35 -7.10
N LYS A 182 0.11 -15.27 -6.34
CA LYS A 182 0.43 -15.47 -4.92
C LYS A 182 1.88 -15.92 -4.69
N VAL A 183 2.40 -16.75 -5.60
CA VAL A 183 3.79 -17.22 -5.53
C VAL A 183 4.75 -16.09 -5.83
N SER A 184 4.50 -15.32 -6.90
CA SER A 184 5.35 -14.17 -7.23
C SER A 184 5.35 -13.13 -6.12
N PHE A 185 4.23 -12.91 -5.43
CA PHE A 185 4.16 -12.05 -4.26
C PHE A 185 5.03 -12.54 -3.07
N LYS A 186 5.05 -13.85 -2.79
CA LYS A 186 5.93 -14.41 -1.75
C LYS A 186 7.40 -14.24 -2.12
N ILE A 187 7.74 -14.46 -3.40
CA ILE A 187 9.10 -14.28 -3.92
C ILE A 187 9.51 -12.81 -3.85
N GLU A 188 8.63 -11.88 -4.23
CA GLU A 188 8.83 -10.43 -4.10
C GLU A 188 9.16 -10.05 -2.66
N MET A 189 8.37 -10.51 -1.69
CA MET A 189 8.59 -10.23 -0.27
C MET A 189 9.91 -10.80 0.25
N PHE A 190 10.28 -11.99 -0.22
CA PHE A 190 11.57 -12.61 0.10
C PHE A 190 12.73 -11.79 -0.44
N ILE A 191 12.71 -11.45 -1.73
CA ILE A 191 13.74 -10.63 -2.38
C ILE A 191 13.86 -9.27 -1.69
N THR A 192 12.73 -8.62 -1.40
CA THR A 192 12.69 -7.33 -0.71
C THR A 192 13.28 -7.40 0.70
N SER A 193 13.10 -8.53 1.41
CA SER A 193 13.68 -8.73 2.74
C SER A 193 15.21 -8.84 2.72
N LEU A 194 15.82 -9.20 1.59
CA LEU A 194 17.28 -9.30 1.44
C LEU A 194 17.93 -7.96 1.10
N LEU A 195 17.19 -7.04 0.49
CA LEU A 195 17.71 -5.76 -0.01
C LEU A 195 18.41 -4.90 1.07
N PRO A 196 17.94 -4.80 2.33
CA PRO A 196 18.61 -4.01 3.36
C PRO A 196 20.03 -4.49 3.68
N PHE A 197 20.36 -5.77 3.43
CA PHE A 197 21.68 -6.33 3.78
C PHE A 197 22.83 -5.76 2.93
N PHE A 198 22.54 -5.15 1.78
CA PHE A 198 23.58 -4.54 0.96
C PHE A 198 24.22 -3.31 1.62
N MET A 199 23.54 -2.63 2.56
CA MET A 199 24.19 -1.56 3.31
C MET A 199 25.37 -2.07 4.17
N LEU A 200 25.35 -3.35 4.56
CA LEU A 200 26.41 -3.96 5.39
C LEU A 200 27.70 -4.21 4.61
N VAL A 201 27.66 -4.16 3.27
CA VAL A 201 28.86 -4.17 2.43
C VAL A 201 29.69 -2.90 2.66
N SER A 202 29.02 -1.79 3.01
CA SER A 202 29.65 -0.49 3.24
C SER A 202 29.96 -0.24 4.71
N SER A 203 29.06 -0.58 5.64
CA SER A 203 29.28 -0.33 7.08
C SER A 203 28.63 -1.39 7.98
N THR A 204 29.35 -1.82 9.02
CA THR A 204 28.91 -2.82 10.01
C THR A 204 28.67 -2.22 11.39
N GLN A 205 28.39 -0.91 11.46
CA GLN A 205 28.00 -0.30 12.74
C GLN A 205 26.70 -0.87 13.27
N LEU A 206 26.56 -0.90 14.61
CA LEU A 206 25.41 -1.49 15.28
C LEU A 206 24.08 -0.88 14.81
N ALA A 207 24.03 0.45 14.61
CA ALA A 207 22.84 1.14 14.11
C ALA A 207 22.38 0.59 12.74
N PHE A 208 23.31 0.35 11.80
CA PHE A 208 22.98 -0.21 10.49
C PHE A 208 22.67 -1.70 10.55
N ILE A 209 23.33 -2.48 11.40
CA ILE A 209 22.98 -3.89 11.61
C ILE A 209 21.54 -3.99 12.14
N SER A 210 21.19 -3.23 13.18
CA SER A 210 19.84 -3.20 13.74
C SER A 210 18.81 -2.70 12.73
N SER A 211 19.13 -1.65 11.97
CA SER A 211 18.25 -1.14 10.91
C SER A 211 18.02 -2.18 9.82
N CYS A 212 19.08 -2.92 9.41
CA CYS A 212 19.00 -3.99 8.42
C CYS A 212 17.98 -5.04 8.82
N ILE A 213 18.10 -5.52 10.05
CA ILE A 213 17.26 -6.59 10.59
C ILE A 213 15.80 -6.12 10.63
N LEU A 214 15.54 -4.91 11.14
CA LEU A 214 14.17 -4.39 11.24
C LEU A 214 13.54 -4.13 9.87
N LEU A 215 14.28 -3.54 8.92
CA LEU A 215 13.81 -3.33 7.56
C LEU A 215 13.58 -4.66 6.83
N SER A 216 14.42 -5.67 7.07
CA SER A 216 14.24 -7.01 6.52
C SER A 216 12.97 -7.69 7.05
N ILE A 217 12.78 -7.65 8.38
CA ILE A 217 11.60 -8.20 9.07
C ILE A 217 10.30 -7.61 8.51
N SER A 218 10.29 -6.31 8.19
CA SER A 218 9.10 -5.63 7.65
C SER A 218 8.53 -6.29 6.39
N SER A 219 9.38 -6.93 5.57
CA SER A 219 8.97 -7.67 4.37
C SER A 219 8.87 -9.17 4.63
N PHE A 220 9.73 -9.72 5.50
CA PHE A 220 9.75 -11.15 5.82
C PHE A 220 8.47 -11.64 6.51
N ILE A 221 7.83 -10.81 7.36
CA ILE A 221 6.61 -11.20 8.08
C ILE A 221 5.46 -11.56 7.10
N TYR A 222 5.39 -10.93 5.93
CA TYR A 222 4.38 -11.26 4.91
C TYR A 222 4.52 -12.70 4.41
N ILE A 223 5.72 -13.27 4.44
CA ILE A 223 5.98 -14.66 4.05
C ILE A 223 5.47 -15.61 5.13
N ILE A 224 5.80 -15.33 6.40
CA ILE A 224 5.41 -16.16 7.56
C ILE A 224 3.88 -16.22 7.69
N MET A 225 3.21 -15.09 7.45
CA MET A 225 1.76 -14.99 7.63
C MET A 225 0.94 -15.39 6.39
N ASP A 226 1.55 -16.08 5.42
CA ASP A 226 0.88 -16.54 4.19
C ASP A 226 0.17 -15.41 3.42
N GLY A 227 0.75 -14.21 3.42
CA GLY A 227 0.18 -13.03 2.77
C GLY A 227 -1.02 -12.43 3.50
N LYS A 228 -1.38 -12.93 4.69
CA LYS A 228 -2.22 -12.19 5.63
C LYS A 228 -1.34 -11.17 6.34
N GLU A 229 -1.76 -9.92 6.36
CA GLU A 229 -0.94 -8.87 6.97
C GLU A 229 -0.98 -8.99 8.50
N ALA A 230 0.19 -8.95 9.13
CA ALA A 230 0.24 -8.71 10.56
C ALA A 230 -0.32 -7.34 10.86
N LYS A 231 -0.89 -7.19 12.05
CA LYS A 231 -1.34 -5.89 12.57
C LYS A 231 -0.16 -4.94 12.88
N THR A 232 1.07 -5.19 12.41
CA THR A 232 2.26 -4.46 12.90
C THR A 232 3.41 -4.32 11.88
N ASN A 233 3.28 -4.70 10.61
CA ASN A 233 4.43 -4.76 9.68
C ASN A 233 5.12 -3.40 9.47
N SER A 234 4.35 -2.31 9.41
CA SER A 234 4.90 -0.95 9.26
C SER A 234 5.73 -0.48 10.46
N ILE A 235 5.51 -1.04 11.66
CA ILE A 235 6.26 -0.67 12.87
C ILE A 235 7.74 -1.03 12.70
N PHE A 236 8.02 -2.22 12.17
CA PHE A 236 9.40 -2.65 11.92
C PHE A 236 10.09 -1.75 10.89
N PHE A 237 9.35 -1.33 9.85
CA PHE A 237 9.86 -0.40 8.87
C PHE A 237 10.17 0.97 9.48
N LEU A 238 9.26 1.51 10.29
CA LEU A 238 9.46 2.77 11.02
C LEU A 238 10.68 2.70 11.95
N LEU A 239 10.78 1.66 12.78
CA LEU A 239 11.89 1.53 13.72
C LEU A 239 13.23 1.37 12.99
N GLY A 240 13.24 0.57 11.92
CA GLY A 240 14.42 0.42 11.07
C GLY A 240 14.84 1.73 10.40
N LEU A 241 13.89 2.49 9.86
CA LEU A 241 14.14 3.82 9.28
C LEU A 241 14.62 4.82 10.33
N SER A 242 14.05 4.79 11.54
CA SER A 242 14.43 5.71 12.62
C SER A 242 15.85 5.45 13.10
N LEU A 243 16.23 4.19 13.32
CA LEU A 243 17.61 3.83 13.66
C LEU A 243 18.58 4.19 12.54
N PHE A 244 18.17 4.01 11.29
CA PHE A 244 18.96 4.40 10.14
C PHE A 244 19.21 5.90 10.13
N VAL A 245 18.14 6.69 10.23
CA VAL A 245 18.18 8.16 10.21
C VAL A 245 19.02 8.71 11.36
N LEU A 246 18.82 8.21 12.59
CA LEU A 246 19.62 8.61 13.75
C LEU A 246 21.10 8.20 13.58
N GLY A 247 21.36 7.02 13.00
CA GLY A 247 22.69 6.58 12.64
C GLY A 247 23.38 7.54 11.67
N ILE A 248 22.68 7.97 10.61
CA ILE A 248 23.20 8.97 9.68
C ILE A 248 23.40 10.33 10.35
N TYR A 249 22.42 10.78 11.13
CA TYR A 249 22.48 12.07 11.83
C TYR A 249 23.65 12.14 12.81
N SER A 250 23.98 11.04 13.50
CA SER A 250 25.13 10.99 14.42
C SER A 250 26.51 11.16 13.76
N LEU A 251 26.56 11.11 12.42
CA LEU A 251 27.80 11.18 11.64
C LEU A 251 28.01 12.52 10.94
N LEU A 252 26.94 13.31 10.80
CA LEU A 252 26.94 14.59 10.08
C LEU A 252 27.18 15.74 11.06
#